data_AF-A0A945KUH9-F1
#
_entry.id   AF-A0A945KUH9-F1
#
_cell.length_a   1.000
_cell.length_b   1.000
_cell.length_c   1.000
_cell.angle_alpha   90.00
_cell.angle_beta   90.00
_cell.angle_gamma   90.00
#
_symmetry.space_group_name_H-M   'P 1'
#
loop_
_entity.id
_entity.type
_entity.pdbx_description
1 polymer ?
#
loop_
_entity_poly.entity_id
_entity_poly.type
_entity_poly.pdbx_seq_one_letter_code
_entity_poly.pdbx_strand_id
1 'polypeptide(L)'
;MAAGTATGTWPSEYPTTAQLSSNMTNPRHPPSSDEPSLDELGGRISKARYEAGLEKTAAELEALEKGAGADLGAAWRISIEIVVALVVCTAIGWALDYWFGTKPWLMLLFLFLGGAAGINNAVRTALRMDARAMEALEAQKQKPKS
;
A
#
# COMPACT_ATOMS: atom_id res chain seq x y z
N MET A 1 -12.31 -30.40 58.13
CA MET A 1 -11.48 -29.19 58.33
C MET A 1 -10.04 -29.61 58.50
N ALA A 2 -9.18 -29.30 57.53
CA ALA A 2 -7.75 -28.99 57.68
C ALA A 2 -7.19 -28.76 56.27
N ALA A 3 -7.04 -27.49 55.91
CA ALA A 3 -6.32 -27.04 54.73
C ALA A 3 -4.82 -27.01 55.03
N GLY A 4 -3.98 -27.45 54.09
CA GLY A 4 -2.53 -27.34 54.18
C GLY A 4 -1.97 -26.84 52.85
N THR A 5 -1.49 -25.59 52.85
CA THR A 5 -0.87 -24.89 51.72
C THR A 5 0.63 -25.11 51.70
N ALA A 6 1.20 -25.53 50.56
CA ALA A 6 2.64 -25.63 50.36
C ALA A 6 3.19 -24.34 49.71
N THR A 7 4.02 -23.61 50.43
CA THR A 7 4.78 -22.44 49.97
C THR A 7 6.23 -22.86 49.69
N GLY A 8 6.68 -22.74 48.44
CA GLY A 8 8.08 -22.95 48.06
C GLY A 8 8.91 -21.69 48.31
N THR A 9 9.91 -21.80 49.17
CA THR A 9 10.90 -20.76 49.48
C THR A 9 12.15 -20.99 48.62
N TRP A 10 12.67 -19.95 47.97
CA TRP A 10 13.94 -20.02 47.24
C TRP A 10 15.10 -19.62 48.17
N PRO A 11 16.25 -20.33 48.18
CA PRO A 11 17.42 -19.96 48.98
C PRO A 11 18.15 -18.75 48.38
N SER A 12 18.56 -17.80 49.22
CA SER A 12 19.05 -16.46 48.83
C SER A 12 20.57 -16.29 48.89
N GLU A 13 21.36 -17.29 48.53
CA GLU A 13 22.82 -17.17 48.52
C GLU A 13 23.34 -17.13 47.07
N TYR A 14 23.65 -15.93 46.58
CA TYR A 14 24.44 -15.75 45.36
C TYR A 14 25.92 -15.59 45.75
N PRO A 15 26.84 -16.40 45.20
CA PRO A 15 28.26 -16.17 45.38
C PRO A 15 28.69 -14.85 44.74
N THR A 16 29.40 -14.06 45.54
CA THR A 16 30.04 -12.76 45.29
C THR A 16 30.63 -12.55 43.88
N THR A 17 30.35 -11.37 43.32
CA THR A 17 30.74 -10.84 41.99
C THR A 17 32.24 -10.54 41.79
N ALA A 18 33.13 -11.02 42.67
CA ALA A 18 34.54 -10.65 42.67
C ALA A 18 35.43 -11.46 41.71
N GLN A 19 34.88 -12.43 40.97
CA GLN A 19 35.65 -13.32 40.08
C GLN A 19 35.32 -13.16 38.58
N LEU A 20 34.63 -12.08 38.19
CA LEU A 20 34.27 -11.82 36.79
C LEU A 20 35.01 -10.61 36.20
N SER A 21 36.22 -10.29 36.71
CA SER A 21 37.00 -9.10 36.30
C SER A 21 38.40 -9.42 35.77
N SER A 22 38.70 -10.65 35.33
CA SER A 22 40.08 -11.03 35.01
C SER A 22 40.30 -11.81 33.71
N ASN A 23 39.30 -11.95 32.83
CA ASN A 23 39.52 -12.66 31.56
C ASN A 23 39.00 -11.89 30.34
N MET A 24 39.60 -10.71 30.12
CA MET A 24 39.61 -10.05 28.81
C MET A 24 40.72 -10.67 27.95
N THR A 25 40.37 -11.66 27.15
CA THR A 25 41.08 -11.96 25.89
C THR A 25 40.05 -12.41 24.87
N ASN A 26 39.60 -11.46 24.05
CA ASN A 26 38.66 -11.68 22.94
C ASN A 26 39.48 -11.80 21.63
N PRO A 27 39.71 -13.01 21.10
CA PRO A 27 40.11 -13.17 19.71
C PRO A 27 38.86 -13.00 18.82
N ARG A 28 38.86 -11.98 17.97
CA ARG A 28 37.89 -11.90 16.87
C ARG A 28 38.11 -13.08 15.92
N HIS A 29 37.01 -13.77 15.58
CA HIS A 29 36.73 -14.58 14.37
C HIS A 29 36.86 -16.12 14.51
N PRO A 30 36.11 -16.93 13.72
CA PRO A 30 34.69 -16.90 13.31
C PRO A 30 33.86 -18.00 14.02
N PRO A 31 32.51 -17.93 14.01
CA PRO A 31 31.68 -19.03 14.48
C PRO A 31 31.88 -20.29 13.62
N SER A 32 32.04 -21.41 14.33
CA SER A 32 32.16 -22.78 13.84
C SER A 32 30.93 -23.27 13.08
N SER A 33 31.20 -24.19 12.16
CA SER A 33 30.38 -24.76 11.11
C SER A 33 29.30 -25.77 11.54
N ASP A 34 28.48 -25.45 12.54
CA ASP A 34 27.33 -26.29 12.95
C ASP A 34 25.98 -25.54 12.96
N GLU A 35 25.93 -24.33 12.40
CA GLU A 35 24.65 -23.67 12.11
C GLU A 35 24.23 -24.00 10.67
N PRO A 36 23.00 -24.49 10.45
CA PRO A 36 22.51 -24.73 9.10
C PRO A 36 22.69 -23.45 8.30
N SER A 37 23.48 -23.52 7.22
CA SER A 37 23.93 -22.33 6.50
C SER A 37 22.71 -21.56 6.00
N LEU A 38 22.77 -20.24 6.07
CA LEU A 38 21.70 -19.38 5.56
C LEU A 38 21.41 -19.64 4.08
N ASP A 39 22.39 -20.18 3.35
CA ASP A 39 22.26 -20.65 1.97
C ASP A 39 21.41 -21.92 1.86
N GLU A 40 21.56 -22.89 2.78
CA GLU A 40 20.73 -24.08 2.83
C GLU A 40 19.29 -23.73 3.27
N LEU A 41 19.15 -22.87 4.27
CA LEU A 41 17.84 -22.35 4.69
C LEU A 41 17.20 -21.51 3.58
N GLY A 42 17.98 -20.69 2.88
CA GLY A 42 17.55 -19.90 1.73
C GLY A 42 17.08 -20.78 0.57
N GLY A 43 17.83 -21.85 0.28
CA GLY A 43 17.45 -22.86 -0.72
C GLY A 43 16.17 -23.60 -0.36
N ARG A 44 15.98 -23.94 0.92
CA ARG A 44 14.75 -24.58 1.42
C ARG A 44 13.54 -23.65 1.42
N ILE A 45 13.73 -22.37 1.73
CA ILE A 45 12.68 -21.34 1.65
C ILE A 45 12.28 -21.10 0.19
N SER A 46 13.27 -21.00 -0.71
CA SER A 46 13.02 -20.84 -2.16
C SER A 46 12.28 -22.05 -2.72
N LYS A 47 12.72 -23.27 -2.41
CA LYS A 47 12.06 -24.50 -2.85
C LYS A 47 10.64 -24.66 -2.29
N ALA A 48 10.43 -24.38 -1.00
CA ALA A 48 9.10 -24.44 -0.39
C ALA A 48 8.15 -23.38 -0.97
N ARG A 49 8.67 -22.19 -1.33
CA ARG A 49 7.90 -21.15 -2.01
C ARG A 49 7.58 -21.50 -3.46
N TYR A 50 8.50 -22.17 -4.16
CA TYR A 50 8.30 -22.71 -5.50
C TYR A 50 7.22 -23.82 -5.51
N GLU A 51 7.30 -24.78 -4.59
CA GLU A 51 6.31 -25.84 -4.43
C GLU A 51 4.93 -25.31 -3.99
N ALA A 52 4.91 -24.21 -3.22
CA ALA A 52 3.67 -23.53 -2.83
C ALA A 52 3.08 -22.62 -3.93
N GLY A 53 3.72 -22.50 -5.10
CA GLY A 53 3.26 -21.64 -6.19
C GLY A 53 3.26 -20.14 -5.86
N LEU A 54 4.07 -19.71 -4.89
CA LEU A 54 4.09 -18.35 -4.34
C LEU A 54 5.08 -17.41 -5.04
N GLU A 55 5.81 -17.88 -6.05
CA GLU A 55 6.65 -16.99 -6.87
C GLU A 55 5.78 -16.19 -7.84
N LYS A 56 5.22 -15.07 -7.36
CA LYS A 56 5.04 -13.93 -8.26
C LYS A 56 6.43 -13.50 -8.70
N THR A 57 6.75 -13.76 -9.96
CA THR A 57 8.06 -13.43 -10.54
C THR A 57 8.41 -11.95 -10.28
N ALA A 58 9.70 -11.60 -10.23
CA ALA A 58 10.12 -10.21 -10.07
C ALA A 58 9.41 -9.27 -11.08
N ALA A 59 9.15 -9.77 -12.29
CA ALA A 59 8.36 -9.09 -13.32
C ALA A 59 6.88 -8.91 -12.95
N GLU A 60 6.26 -9.85 -12.24
CA GLU A 60 4.88 -9.75 -11.75
C GLU A 60 4.76 -8.82 -10.55
N LEU A 61 5.75 -8.79 -9.67
CA LEU A 61 5.87 -7.79 -8.60
C LEU A 61 6.05 -6.38 -9.18
N GLU A 62 6.91 -6.22 -10.18
CA GLU A 62 7.12 -4.95 -10.87
C GLU A 62 5.87 -4.53 -11.67
N ALA A 63 5.14 -5.48 -12.26
CA ALA A 63 3.86 -5.21 -12.94
C ALA A 63 2.74 -4.82 -11.96
N LEU A 64 2.73 -5.41 -10.75
CA LEU A 64 1.81 -5.03 -9.67
C LEU A 64 2.12 -3.63 -9.14
N GLU A 65 3.39 -3.30 -8.97
CA GLU A 65 3.83 -1.97 -8.52
C GLU A 65 3.53 -0.90 -9.58
N LYS A 66 3.81 -1.19 -10.86
CA LYS A 66 3.43 -0.34 -12.00
C LYS A 66 1.91 -0.22 -12.15
N GLY A 67 1.17 -1.30 -11.94
CA GLY A 67 -0.29 -1.30 -11.95
C GLY A 67 -0.88 -0.46 -10.82
N ALA A 68 -0.38 -0.63 -9.59
CA ALA A 68 -0.77 0.19 -8.43
C ALA A 68 -0.45 1.68 -8.64
N GLY A 69 0.71 2.01 -9.23
CA GLY A 69 1.07 3.38 -9.59
C GLY A 69 0.16 3.96 -10.69
N ALA A 70 -0.20 3.15 -11.69
CA ALA A 70 -1.11 3.54 -12.78
C ALA A 70 -2.53 3.80 -12.28
N ASP A 71 -3.05 2.94 -11.39
CA ASP A 71 -4.38 3.09 -10.78
C ASP A 71 -4.45 4.32 -9.88
N LEU A 72 -3.39 4.58 -9.10
CA LEU A 72 -3.30 5.77 -8.26
C LEU A 72 -3.25 7.06 -9.11
N GLY A 73 -2.48 7.05 -10.20
CA GLY A 73 -2.41 8.16 -11.15
C GLY A 73 -3.75 8.46 -11.83
N ALA A 74 -4.51 7.42 -12.18
CA ALA A 74 -5.84 7.56 -12.75
C ALA A 74 -6.83 8.18 -11.75
N ALA A 75 -6.86 7.69 -10.51
CA ALA A 75 -7.72 8.24 -9.46
C ALA A 75 -7.38 9.71 -9.13
N TRP A 76 -6.08 10.03 -9.05
CA TRP A 76 -5.62 11.39 -8.81
C TRP A 76 -6.05 12.36 -9.92
N ARG A 77 -5.95 11.94 -11.18
CA ARG A 77 -6.40 12.75 -12.31
C ARG A 77 -7.89 13.06 -12.25
N ILE A 78 -8.72 12.05 -11.99
CA ILE A 78 -10.18 12.24 -11.83
C ILE A 78 -10.47 13.24 -10.70
N SER A 79 -9.73 13.13 -9.59
CA SER A 79 -9.86 14.04 -8.45
C SER A 79 -9.53 15.49 -8.84
N ILE A 80 -8.43 15.70 -9.57
CA ILE A 80 -8.03 17.02 -10.06
C ILE A 80 -9.05 17.58 -11.05
N GLU A 81 -9.58 16.77 -11.97
CA GLU A 81 -10.56 17.24 -12.97
C GLU A 81 -11.80 17.84 -12.29
N ILE A 82 -12.28 17.24 -11.20
CA ILE A 82 -13.40 17.77 -10.41
C ILE A 82 -13.00 19.08 -9.71
N VAL A 83 -11.84 19.13 -9.06
CA VAL A 83 -11.37 20.33 -8.35
C VAL A 83 -11.17 21.50 -9.31
N VAL A 84 -10.55 21.25 -10.47
CA VAL A 84 -10.33 22.26 -11.51
C VAL A 84 -11.66 22.79 -12.03
N ALA A 85 -12.63 21.92 -12.31
CA ALA A 85 -13.96 22.33 -12.74
C ALA A 85 -14.65 23.23 -11.69
N LEU A 86 -14.59 22.86 -10.42
CA LEU A 86 -15.16 23.66 -9.33
C LEU A 86 -14.47 25.03 -9.22
N VAL A 87 -13.15 25.07 -9.18
CA VAL A 87 -12.39 26.33 -9.08
C VAL A 87 -12.70 27.26 -10.24
N VAL A 88 -12.72 26.75 -11.47
CA VAL A 88 -13.03 27.54 -12.67
C VAL A 88 -14.46 28.06 -12.64
N CYS A 89 -15.45 27.21 -12.35
CA CYS A 89 -16.85 27.65 -12.28
C CYS A 89 -17.11 28.64 -11.14
N THR A 90 -16.53 28.41 -9.96
CA THR A 90 -16.64 29.34 -8.83
C THR A 90 -15.99 30.68 -9.14
N ALA A 91 -14.81 30.70 -9.76
CA ALA A 91 -14.14 31.94 -10.17
C ALA A 91 -14.98 32.73 -11.18
N ILE A 92 -15.58 32.05 -12.17
CA ILE A 92 -16.49 32.67 -13.14
C ILE A 92 -17.74 33.20 -12.44
N GLY A 93 -18.37 32.40 -11.57
CA GLY A 93 -19.56 32.82 -10.82
C GLY A 93 -19.29 34.04 -9.94
N TRP A 94 -18.14 34.08 -9.27
CA TRP A 94 -17.72 35.22 -8.46
C TRP A 94 -17.47 36.49 -9.30
N ALA A 95 -16.79 36.35 -10.44
CA ALA A 95 -16.56 37.48 -11.35
C ALA A 95 -17.88 38.05 -11.90
N LEU A 96 -18.83 37.18 -12.23
CA LEU A 96 -20.17 37.59 -12.67
C LEU A 96 -20.96 38.27 -11.55
N ASP A 97 -20.93 37.72 -10.32
CA ASP A 97 -21.58 38.35 -9.17
C ASP A 97 -21.01 39.75 -8.91
N TYR A 98 -19.70 39.94 -9.08
CA TYR A 98 -19.06 41.25 -8.95
C TYR A 98 -19.50 42.25 -10.03
N TRP A 99 -19.61 41.81 -11.30
CA TRP A 99 -20.05 42.68 -12.39
C TRP A 99 -21.52 43.07 -12.32
N PHE A 100 -22.39 42.13 -11.95
CA PHE A 100 -23.84 42.39 -11.86
C PHE A 100 -24.26 42.98 -10.50
N GLY A 101 -23.34 43.08 -9.54
CA GLY A 101 -23.66 43.52 -8.18
C GLY A 101 -24.65 42.58 -7.47
N THR A 102 -24.76 41.35 -7.95
CA THR A 102 -25.65 40.36 -7.36
C THR A 102 -25.05 39.85 -6.06
N LYS A 103 -25.91 39.59 -5.07
CA LYS A 103 -25.61 38.68 -3.95
C LYS A 103 -25.10 37.35 -4.54
N PRO A 104 -24.39 36.46 -3.79
CA PRO A 104 -23.63 35.31 -4.34
C PRO A 104 -24.46 34.19 -5.01
N TRP A 105 -25.60 34.52 -5.60
CA TRP A 105 -26.53 33.69 -6.33
C TRP A 105 -25.92 33.09 -7.59
N LEU A 106 -25.15 33.86 -8.39
CA LEU A 106 -24.52 33.29 -9.58
C LEU A 106 -23.41 32.33 -9.19
N MET A 107 -22.64 32.64 -8.15
CA MET A 107 -21.65 31.72 -7.60
C MET A 107 -22.29 30.41 -7.12
N LEU A 108 -23.45 30.44 -6.45
CA LEU A 108 -24.19 29.23 -6.08
C LEU A 108 -24.64 28.44 -7.31
N LEU A 109 -25.25 29.09 -8.31
CA LEU A 109 -25.69 28.45 -9.54
C LEU A 109 -24.53 27.77 -10.27
N PHE A 110 -23.41 28.49 -10.43
CA PHE A 110 -22.20 27.97 -11.07
C PHE A 110 -21.51 26.89 -10.26
N LEU A 111 -21.63 26.88 -8.93
CA LEU A 111 -21.12 25.79 -8.10
C LEU A 111 -21.86 24.47 -8.38
N PHE A 112 -23.20 24.50 -8.43
CA PHE A 112 -23.98 23.31 -8.80
C PHE A 112 -23.70 22.88 -10.24
N LEU A 113 -23.59 23.83 -11.16
CA LEU A 113 -23.28 23.54 -12.56
C LEU A 113 -21.87 22.94 -12.72
N GLY A 114 -20.88 23.49 -12.02
CA GLY A 114 -19.51 22.97 -11.99
C GLY A 114 -19.43 21.59 -11.37
N GLY A 115 -20.16 21.35 -10.28
CA GLY A 115 -20.28 20.03 -9.67
C GLY A 115 -20.92 19.00 -10.61
N ALA A 116 -22.04 19.35 -11.25
CA ALA A 116 -22.71 18.47 -12.21
C ALA A 116 -21.81 18.18 -13.44
N ALA A 117 -21.12 19.20 -13.96
CA ALA A 117 -20.18 19.04 -15.06
C ALA A 117 -18.97 18.16 -14.68
N GLY A 118 -18.42 18.35 -13.48
CA GLY A 118 -17.32 17.55 -12.94
C GLY A 118 -17.70 16.07 -12.80
N ILE A 119 -18.86 15.77 -12.20
CA ILE A 119 -19.37 14.40 -12.07
C ILE A 119 -19.62 13.78 -13.45
N ASN A 120 -20.23 14.52 -14.39
CA ASN A 120 -20.49 14.02 -15.74
C ASN A 120 -19.17 13.67 -16.49
N ASN A 121 -18.11 14.45 -16.29
CA ASN A 121 -16.80 14.16 -16.86
C ASN A 121 -16.19 12.88 -16.24
N ALA A 122 -16.21 12.77 -14.92
CA ALA A 122 -15.70 11.61 -14.19
C ALA A 122 -16.41 10.31 -14.60
N VAL A 123 -17.75 10.32 -14.66
CA VAL A 123 -18.57 9.17 -15.09
C VAL A 123 -18.23 8.78 -16.52
N ARG A 124 -18.12 9.74 -17.44
CA ARG A 124 -17.71 9.48 -18.82
C ARG A 124 -16.32 8.84 -18.89
N THR A 125 -15.38 9.25 -18.06
CA THR A 125 -14.04 8.67 -17.99
C THR A 125 -14.09 7.24 -17.47
N ALA A 126 -14.83 6.98 -16.40
CA ALA A 126 -15.02 5.62 -15.88
C ALA A 126 -15.63 4.67 -16.93
N LEU A 127 -16.70 5.09 -17.60
CA LEU A 127 -17.35 4.29 -18.65
C LEU A 127 -16.41 3.97 -19.83
N ARG A 128 -15.48 4.88 -20.16
CA ARG A 128 -14.48 4.64 -21.22
C ARG A 128 -13.43 3.62 -20.80
N MET A 129 -13.10 3.54 -19.51
CA MET A 129 -12.15 2.55 -18.99
C MET A 129 -12.77 1.15 -19.05
N ASP A 130 -14.05 1.02 -18.67
CA ASP A 130 -14.78 -0.25 -18.74
C ASP A 130 -14.92 -0.77 -20.18
N ALA A 131 -15.26 0.12 -21.12
CA ALA A 131 -15.37 -0.24 -22.54
C ALA A 131 -14.05 -0.75 -23.13
N ARG A 132 -12.92 -0.12 -22.78
CA ARG A 132 -11.58 -0.57 -23.21
C ARG A 132 -11.18 -1.89 -22.57
N ALA A 133 -11.57 -2.13 -21.33
CA ALA A 133 -11.32 -3.40 -20.65
C ALA A 133 -12.07 -4.55 -21.34
N MET A 134 -13.34 -4.33 -21.72
CA MET A 134 -14.14 -5.29 -22.48
C MET A 134 -13.51 -5.62 -23.85
N GLU A 135 -13.06 -4.59 -24.58
CA GLU A 135 -12.44 -4.74 -25.90
C GLU A 135 -11.12 -5.54 -25.83
N ALA A 136 -10.30 -5.31 -24.80
CA ALA A 136 -9.07 -6.07 -24.57
C ALA A 136 -9.35 -7.55 -24.24
N LEU A 137 -10.42 -7.84 -23.51
CA LEU A 137 -10.85 -9.21 -23.19
C LEU A 137 -11.35 -9.96 -24.43
N GLU A 138 -12.08 -9.28 -25.31
CA GLU A 138 -12.55 -9.86 -26.59
C GLU A 138 -11.38 -10.14 -27.54
N ALA A 139 -10.41 -9.22 -27.64
CA ALA A 139 -9.20 -9.40 -28.45
C ALA A 139 -8.35 -10.59 -27.96
N GLN A 140 -8.30 -10.84 -26.64
CA GLN A 140 -7.62 -12.02 -26.10
C GLN A 140 -8.38 -13.33 -26.37
N LYS A 141 -9.73 -13.32 -26.36
CA LYS A 141 -10.54 -14.50 -26.74
C LYS A 141 -10.37 -14.89 -28.20
N GLN A 142 -10.12 -13.92 -29.09
CA GLN A 142 -9.97 -14.15 -30.52
C GLN A 142 -8.58 -14.60 -30.97
N LYS A 143 -7.55 -14.57 -30.10
CA LYS A 143 -6.26 -15.21 -30.42
C LYS A 143 -6.34 -16.71 -30.11
N PRO A 144 -6.51 -17.60 -31.11
CA PRO A 144 -6.46 -19.03 -30.86
C PRO A 144 -5.09 -19.41 -30.29
N LYS A 145 -5.09 -20.23 -29.22
CA LYS A 145 -3.88 -20.89 -28.71
C LYS A 145 -3.27 -21.71 -29.85
N SER A 146 -2.14 -21.24 -30.38
CA SER A 146 -1.24 -22.01 -31.24
C SER A 146 -0.26 -22.81 -30.39
#